data_AF-A0A382QPW4-F1
#
_entry.id   AF-A0A382QPW4-F1
#
_cell.length_a   1.000
_cell.length_b   1.000
_cell.length_c   1.000
_cell.angle_alpha   90.00
_cell.angle_beta   90.00
_cell.angle_gamma   90.00
#
_symmetry.space_group_name_H-M   'P 1'
#
loop_
_entity.id
_entity.type
_entity.pdbx_description
1 polymer ?
#
loop_
_entity_poly.entity_id
_entity_poly.type
_entity_poly.pdbx_seq_one_letter_code
_entity_poly.pdbx_strand_id
1 'polypeptide(L)'
;DVDGDGWGNNADYDDDGDGIADPDDDDDDGDGYSDADEGDPDNAGNCVGDGGNSLTQTITPDDMDGDLICDYLDTDRDGDGTDNTGDAFEDDACADTDTDGDGMPDSIVAGCTTTLTEDSDDDAAAGAAWSISTSSYSTLDVEIYVGGVLQCTLSTYYDTDGPCEISSGDIEVYVDYCSWYCGYYGDSTDTFISVSYGGSLVETLTQCSYSTYSSCNWYWLYPGTLTTLLESSYAVVWSDASETECGTDPVDSSDTPTDTDGDGLCDDIQDSDNDNDGFSNADEADCGESNSNTSDADYPTDTDADGVCDGLDDDDDGDGTVDTDDAFPL
;
A
#
# COMPACT_ATOMS: atom_id res chain seq x y z
N ASP A 1 5.35 40.99 39.16
CA ASP A 1 4.00 41.50 38.88
C ASP A 1 3.23 40.55 38.00
N VAL A 2 3.44 39.26 38.25
CA VAL A 2 2.57 38.16 37.83
C VAL A 2 1.29 38.24 38.68
N ASP A 3 1.42 38.41 40.01
CA ASP A 3 0.30 38.63 40.94
C ASP A 3 -0.33 40.05 40.92
N GLY A 4 0.39 41.06 40.43
CA GLY A 4 -0.09 42.44 40.30
C GLY A 4 -0.02 43.28 41.58
N ASP A 5 0.83 42.93 42.55
CA ASP A 5 0.99 43.66 43.81
C ASP A 5 1.81 44.96 43.70
N GLY A 6 2.47 45.18 42.56
CA GLY A 6 3.30 46.34 42.24
C GLY A 6 4.82 46.12 42.39
N TRP A 7 5.30 44.91 42.64
CA TRP A 7 6.70 44.50 42.56
C TRP A 7 6.94 43.76 41.23
N GLY A 8 8.13 43.92 40.64
CA GLY A 8 8.47 43.17 39.41
C GLY A 8 9.08 41.84 39.81
N ASN A 9 8.93 40.78 39.00
CA ASN A 9 9.23 39.39 39.40
C ASN A 9 10.63 39.23 40.03
N ASN A 10 11.66 39.85 39.44
CA ASN A 10 13.02 39.89 40.01
C ASN A 10 13.17 40.50 41.43
N ALA A 11 12.14 41.13 41.98
CA ALA A 11 12.13 41.79 43.28
C ALA A 11 10.94 41.35 44.14
N ASP A 12 10.07 40.49 43.61
CA ASP A 12 9.02 39.83 44.36
C ASP A 12 9.60 38.64 45.15
N TYR A 13 8.79 38.05 46.04
CA TYR A 13 9.18 36.86 46.82
C TYR A 13 8.05 35.83 46.88
N ASP A 14 6.97 36.07 46.14
CA ASP A 14 5.71 35.30 46.09
C ASP A 14 5.09 35.67 44.73
N ASP A 15 5.74 35.26 43.65
CA ASP A 15 5.52 35.77 42.28
C ASP A 15 4.07 35.53 41.79
N ASP A 16 3.45 34.42 42.17
CA ASP A 16 2.06 34.06 41.85
C ASP A 16 1.02 34.50 42.91
N GLY A 17 1.49 34.88 44.11
CA GLY A 17 0.69 35.39 45.21
C GLY A 17 -0.16 34.34 45.93
N ASP A 18 0.20 33.05 45.87
CA ASP A 18 -0.50 31.97 46.55
C ASP A 18 -0.23 31.93 48.08
N GLY A 19 0.80 32.65 48.52
CA GLY A 19 1.21 32.79 49.92
C GLY A 19 2.23 31.76 50.40
N ILE A 20 2.77 30.95 49.49
CA ILE A 20 4.08 30.31 49.56
C ILE A 20 5.09 31.38 49.09
N ALA A 21 6.36 31.05 49.00
CA ALA A 21 7.36 32.02 48.58
C ALA A 21 8.32 31.33 47.67
N ASP A 22 8.78 31.97 46.60
CA ASP A 22 9.49 31.34 45.49
C ASP A 22 10.55 30.31 45.92
N PRO A 23 11.43 30.57 46.92
CA PRO A 23 12.44 29.57 47.32
C PRO A 23 11.90 28.29 47.98
N ASP A 24 10.64 28.28 48.39
CA ASP A 24 9.88 27.20 49.01
C ASP A 24 8.64 26.82 48.17
N ASP A 25 8.45 27.44 47.00
CA ASP A 25 7.42 27.11 46.01
C ASP A 25 8.01 26.14 44.96
N ASP A 26 7.15 25.34 44.34
CA ASP A 26 7.55 24.45 43.23
C ASP A 26 6.93 24.92 41.88
N ASP A 27 6.11 25.98 41.87
CA ASP A 27 5.44 26.59 40.71
C ASP A 27 5.40 28.13 40.90
N ASP A 28 6.55 28.78 40.66
CA ASP A 28 6.80 30.19 41.02
C ASP A 28 5.82 31.19 40.34
N ASP A 29 5.21 30.84 39.20
CA ASP A 29 4.30 31.73 38.46
C ASP A 29 2.84 31.25 38.36
N GLY A 30 2.56 30.08 38.92
CA GLY A 30 1.21 29.53 39.11
C GLY A 30 0.52 29.13 37.81
N ASP A 31 1.25 28.71 36.79
CA ASP A 31 0.69 28.26 35.51
C ASP A 31 0.32 26.78 35.47
N GLY A 32 0.75 26.02 36.49
CA GLY A 32 0.47 24.59 36.66
C GLY A 32 1.62 23.68 36.30
N TYR A 33 2.72 24.20 35.74
CA TYR A 33 3.97 23.48 35.54
C TYR A 33 4.93 23.71 36.70
N SER A 34 5.75 22.71 37.01
CA SER A 34 6.74 22.87 38.09
C SER A 34 7.99 23.59 37.61
N ASP A 35 8.66 24.34 38.49
CA ASP A 35 9.94 25.00 38.19
C ASP A 35 11.00 24.02 37.68
N ALA A 36 10.91 22.76 38.14
CA ALA A 36 11.81 21.69 37.72
C ALA A 36 11.57 21.28 36.25
N ASP A 37 10.33 21.36 35.79
CA ASP A 37 9.91 20.98 34.45
C ASP A 37 10.18 22.11 33.45
N GLU A 38 9.85 23.35 33.81
CA GLU A 38 10.06 24.53 32.98
C GLU A 38 11.50 25.04 32.96
N GLY A 39 12.18 24.96 34.10
CA GLY A 39 13.46 25.62 34.29
C GLY A 39 13.39 27.16 34.22
N ASP A 40 14.56 27.78 34.07
CA ASP A 40 14.79 29.23 34.01
C ASP A 40 15.79 29.48 32.87
N PRO A 41 15.93 30.66 32.27
CA PRO A 41 16.99 31.02 31.32
C PRO A 41 18.42 30.49 31.59
N ASP A 42 18.77 30.13 32.84
CA ASP A 42 20.04 29.52 33.21
C ASP A 42 20.01 27.98 33.41
N ASN A 43 18.83 27.34 33.40
CA ASN A 43 18.61 25.89 33.55
C ASN A 43 17.45 25.40 32.68
N ALA A 44 17.68 24.44 31.78
CA ALA A 44 16.73 24.06 30.74
C ALA A 44 15.53 23.19 31.18
N GLY A 45 15.29 23.03 32.49
CA GLY A 45 14.18 22.21 32.99
C GLY A 45 14.27 20.71 32.64
N ASN A 46 13.20 19.96 32.93
CA ASN A 46 13.02 18.58 32.50
C ASN A 46 12.29 18.47 31.16
N CYS A 47 11.48 19.47 30.78
CA CYS A 47 10.76 19.56 29.50
C CYS A 47 11.69 20.04 28.39
N VAL A 48 12.71 19.23 28.11
CA VAL A 48 13.84 19.64 27.26
C VAL A 48 13.40 19.74 25.80
N GLY A 49 13.20 20.97 25.34
CA GLY A 49 12.85 21.27 23.95
C GLY A 49 11.51 21.96 23.79
N ASP A 50 10.67 21.89 24.83
CA ASP A 50 9.26 22.30 24.80
C ASP A 50 9.07 23.74 25.28
N GLY A 51 10.14 24.42 25.71
CA GLY A 51 10.05 25.78 26.23
C GLY A 51 9.91 25.81 27.75
N GLY A 52 8.96 26.59 28.27
CA GLY A 52 8.82 26.84 29.71
C GLY A 52 9.59 28.06 30.23
N ASN A 53 9.08 28.66 31.29
CA ASN A 53 9.76 29.64 32.12
C ASN A 53 9.05 29.78 33.47
N SER A 54 9.64 29.22 34.52
CA SER A 54 9.18 29.31 35.93
C SER A 54 8.80 30.69 36.45
N LEU A 55 9.19 31.77 35.80
CA LEU A 55 8.93 33.14 36.24
C LEU A 55 7.89 33.86 35.38
N THR A 56 7.31 33.20 34.36
CA THR A 56 6.42 33.81 33.38
C THR A 56 5.27 32.89 32.94
N GLN A 57 4.13 33.00 33.64
CA GLN A 57 2.88 32.23 33.47
C GLN A 57 2.33 32.05 32.03
N THR A 58 2.80 32.86 31.08
CA THR A 58 2.37 32.79 29.68
C THR A 58 3.33 32.02 28.78
N ILE A 59 4.42 31.49 29.33
CA ILE A 59 5.47 30.76 28.63
C ILE A 59 5.55 29.38 29.27
N THR A 60 4.55 28.55 29.04
CA THR A 60 4.52 27.16 29.48
C THR A 60 5.39 26.30 28.56
N PRO A 61 5.73 25.06 28.98
CA PRO A 61 6.12 24.00 28.06
C PRO A 61 5.02 23.72 27.02
N ASP A 62 5.41 23.19 25.87
CA ASP A 62 4.51 22.57 24.89
C ASP A 62 3.79 21.37 25.54
N ASP A 63 2.48 21.31 25.35
CA ASP A 63 1.53 20.35 25.94
C ASP A 63 0.34 20.20 24.98
N MET A 64 0.40 19.15 24.18
CA MET A 64 -0.47 18.96 23.03
C MET A 64 -1.89 18.55 23.44
N ASP A 65 -2.05 17.74 24.48
CA ASP A 65 -3.36 17.23 24.93
C ASP A 65 -3.99 18.03 26.08
N GLY A 66 -3.18 18.87 26.76
CA GLY A 66 -3.62 19.74 27.84
C GLY A 66 -3.71 19.07 29.21
N ASP A 67 -3.01 17.95 29.44
CA ASP A 67 -3.06 17.19 30.68
C ASP A 67 -2.08 17.67 31.77
N LEU A 68 -1.26 18.68 31.45
CA LEU A 68 -0.18 19.26 32.27
C LEU A 68 1.07 18.40 32.39
N ILE A 69 1.30 17.50 31.45
CA ILE A 69 2.57 16.84 31.19
C ILE A 69 3.09 17.40 29.87
N CYS A 70 4.32 17.91 29.87
CA CYS A 70 4.90 18.43 28.64
C CYS A 70 5.19 17.32 27.63
N ASP A 71 5.09 17.64 26.34
CA ASP A 71 5.25 16.71 25.21
C ASP A 71 6.51 15.82 25.33
N TYR A 72 7.62 16.36 25.86
CA TYR A 72 8.88 15.62 26.04
C TYR A 72 8.80 14.51 27.09
N LEU A 73 7.99 14.71 28.14
CA LEU A 73 7.81 13.76 29.24
C LEU A 73 6.55 12.91 29.08
N ASP A 74 5.65 13.32 28.19
CA ASP A 74 4.42 12.62 27.95
C ASP A 74 4.64 11.31 27.18
N THR A 75 3.95 10.28 27.64
CA THR A 75 3.95 8.97 27.00
C THR A 75 2.81 8.80 26.01
N ASP A 76 1.81 9.68 26.02
CA ASP A 76 0.58 9.67 25.20
C ASP A 76 0.28 11.13 24.81
N ARG A 77 1.17 11.69 23.99
CA ARG A 77 1.33 13.15 23.82
C ARG A 77 0.09 13.82 23.24
N ASP A 78 -0.68 13.14 22.41
CA ASP A 78 -1.90 13.68 21.83
C ASP A 78 -3.18 13.29 22.61
N GLY A 79 -3.04 12.44 23.63
CA GLY A 79 -4.06 12.09 24.59
C GLY A 79 -5.18 11.22 24.03
N ASP A 80 -4.91 10.45 22.98
CA ASP A 80 -5.90 9.57 22.35
C ASP A 80 -6.06 8.22 23.07
N GLY A 81 -5.10 7.89 23.95
CA GLY A 81 -5.07 6.69 24.76
C GLY A 81 -4.07 5.63 24.31
N THR A 82 -3.28 5.91 23.27
CA THR A 82 -2.23 5.04 22.73
C THR A 82 -0.85 5.62 23.04
N ASP A 83 0.00 4.87 23.76
CA ASP A 83 1.35 5.35 24.07
C ASP A 83 2.13 5.68 22.77
N ASN A 84 2.88 6.78 22.72
CA ASN A 84 3.71 7.26 21.59
C ASN A 84 4.57 6.16 20.93
N THR A 85 4.95 5.12 21.66
CA THR A 85 5.76 4.01 21.10
C THR A 85 4.97 2.96 20.32
N GLY A 86 3.65 2.95 20.46
CA GLY A 86 2.71 2.07 19.77
C GLY A 86 1.69 2.83 18.93
N ASP A 87 1.77 4.15 18.90
CA ASP A 87 0.97 5.04 18.09
C ASP A 87 1.71 5.38 16.79
N ALA A 88 1.08 5.09 15.65
CA ALA A 88 1.62 5.41 14.33
C ALA A 88 1.52 6.92 13.99
N PHE A 89 0.64 7.66 14.66
CA PHE A 89 0.35 9.07 14.46
C PHE A 89 0.45 9.85 15.76
N GLU A 90 1.59 9.70 16.44
CA GLU A 90 1.99 10.26 17.75
C GLU A 90 1.77 11.78 18.01
N ASP A 91 1.25 12.54 17.06
CA ASP A 91 0.92 13.98 17.14
C ASP A 91 -0.55 14.28 16.68
N ASP A 92 -1.40 13.27 16.47
CA ASP A 92 -2.75 13.41 15.91
C ASP A 92 -3.76 12.48 16.59
N ALA A 93 -4.41 13.03 17.63
CA ALA A 93 -5.37 12.31 18.47
C ALA A 93 -6.62 11.75 17.77
N CYS A 94 -6.71 11.93 16.45
CA CYS A 94 -7.76 11.36 15.63
C CYS A 94 -7.42 9.96 15.08
N ALA A 95 -6.18 9.47 15.19
CA ALA A 95 -5.79 8.16 14.67
C ALA A 95 -4.59 7.57 15.42
N ASP A 96 -4.57 6.25 15.59
CA ASP A 96 -3.51 5.55 16.36
C ASP A 96 -2.83 4.39 15.60
N THR A 97 -3.53 3.75 14.65
CA THR A 97 -3.11 2.50 14.02
C THR A 97 -2.81 2.71 12.53
N ASP A 98 -1.73 2.08 12.07
CA ASP A 98 -1.25 1.97 10.69
C ASP A 98 -0.74 0.52 10.51
N THR A 99 -1.60 -0.37 10.02
CA THR A 99 -1.34 -1.83 10.01
C THR A 99 -0.26 -2.22 8.98
N ASP A 100 -0.20 -1.53 7.85
CA ASP A 100 0.73 -1.83 6.76
C ASP A 100 1.99 -0.93 6.71
N GLY A 101 1.99 0.16 7.49
CA GLY A 101 3.11 1.09 7.67
C GLY A 101 3.27 2.10 6.54
N ASP A 102 2.22 2.44 5.81
CA ASP A 102 2.25 3.37 4.68
C ASP A 102 2.11 4.86 5.07
N GLY A 103 1.77 5.13 6.34
CA GLY A 103 1.54 6.45 6.89
C GLY A 103 0.12 7.01 6.65
N MET A 104 -0.83 6.15 6.30
CA MET A 104 -2.27 6.39 6.30
C MET A 104 -2.92 5.62 7.47
N PRO A 105 -3.83 6.24 8.24
CA PRO A 105 -4.42 5.56 9.38
C PRO A 105 -5.51 4.58 9.00
N ASP A 106 -5.51 3.39 9.60
CA ASP A 106 -6.57 2.37 9.43
C ASP A 106 -7.97 2.95 9.75
N SER A 107 -8.03 3.85 10.74
CA SER A 107 -9.29 4.49 11.12
C SER A 107 -9.12 5.90 11.65
N ILE A 108 -10.13 6.73 11.43
CA ILE A 108 -10.20 8.08 12.01
C ILE A 108 -11.35 8.19 13.00
N VAL A 109 -11.06 8.67 14.22
CA VAL A 109 -12.04 8.89 15.28
C VAL A 109 -13.18 9.78 14.79
N ALA A 110 -14.41 9.26 14.85
CA ALA A 110 -15.59 9.92 14.29
C ALA A 110 -15.84 11.31 14.92
N GLY A 111 -15.82 12.35 14.09
CA GLY A 111 -16.05 13.73 14.51
C GLY A 111 -14.80 14.45 15.04
N CYS A 112 -13.64 13.79 14.99
CA CYS A 112 -12.35 14.42 15.19
C CYS A 112 -11.95 15.26 13.96
N THR A 113 -11.06 16.24 14.15
CA THR A 113 -10.64 17.15 13.08
C THR A 113 -9.15 16.96 12.82
N THR A 114 -8.83 16.26 11.74
CA THR A 114 -7.45 15.98 11.28
C THR A 114 -7.28 16.36 9.80
N THR A 115 -6.02 16.44 9.36
CA THR A 115 -5.65 16.48 7.94
C THR A 115 -5.40 15.11 7.32
N LEU A 116 -5.33 14.05 8.15
CA LEU A 116 -5.17 12.68 7.71
C LEU A 116 -6.39 12.20 6.91
N THR A 117 -6.16 11.17 6.12
CA THR A 117 -7.20 10.49 5.33
C THR A 117 -7.11 9.02 5.69
N GLU A 118 -8.22 8.44 6.13
CA GLU A 118 -8.36 7.01 6.43
C GLU A 118 -7.87 6.18 5.25
N ASP A 119 -7.11 5.14 5.55
CA ASP A 119 -6.72 4.13 4.58
C ASP A 119 -7.96 3.37 4.10
N SER A 120 -7.84 2.79 2.92
CA SER A 120 -8.90 2.01 2.30
C SER A 120 -8.54 0.54 2.14
N ASP A 121 -7.31 0.15 2.48
CA ASP A 121 -6.79 -1.22 2.44
C ASP A 121 -5.73 -1.39 3.55
N ASP A 122 -6.18 -1.76 4.76
CA ASP A 122 -5.35 -1.74 5.98
C ASP A 122 -4.20 -2.78 5.95
N ASP A 123 -4.19 -3.72 5.01
CA ASP A 123 -3.15 -4.74 4.92
C ASP A 123 -2.24 -4.62 3.69
N ALA A 124 -2.47 -3.61 2.85
CA ALA A 124 -1.71 -3.36 1.64
C ALA A 124 -1.30 -1.90 1.47
N ALA A 125 -0.04 -1.63 1.84
CA ALA A 125 0.58 -0.30 1.82
C ALA A 125 0.09 0.58 0.67
N ALA A 126 -0.56 1.72 0.96
CA ALA A 126 -1.20 2.51 -0.07
C ALA A 126 -0.23 2.82 -1.22
N GLY A 127 -0.69 2.43 -2.41
CA GLY A 127 0.14 2.40 -3.59
C GLY A 127 1.00 1.15 -3.58
N ALA A 128 0.37 0.01 -3.88
CA ALA A 128 1.09 -1.15 -4.37
C ALA A 128 2.09 -0.68 -5.44
N ALA A 129 3.37 -0.69 -5.04
CA ALA A 129 4.40 -0.04 -5.81
C ALA A 129 4.97 -1.07 -6.78
N TRP A 130 5.21 -0.63 -8.02
CA TRP A 130 6.01 -1.43 -8.92
C TRP A 130 7.45 -1.44 -8.43
N SER A 131 7.97 -2.62 -8.13
CA SER A 131 9.39 -2.84 -7.89
C SER A 131 10.01 -3.57 -9.08
N ILE A 132 10.79 -2.83 -9.89
CA ILE A 132 11.48 -3.37 -11.06
C ILE A 132 12.95 -3.55 -10.74
N SER A 133 13.48 -4.74 -10.96
CA SER A 133 14.91 -5.02 -10.80
C SER A 133 15.46 -5.80 -11.98
N THR A 134 16.78 -5.73 -12.14
CA THR A 134 17.50 -6.47 -13.18
C THR A 134 18.56 -7.33 -12.53
N SER A 135 18.71 -8.57 -13.01
CA SER A 135 19.81 -9.45 -12.58
C SER A 135 20.49 -10.07 -13.79
N SER A 136 21.82 -9.90 -13.90
CA SER A 136 22.61 -10.48 -15.02
C SER A 136 24.12 -10.52 -14.79
N TYR A 137 24.81 -11.29 -15.63
CA TYR A 137 26.26 -11.23 -15.88
C TYR A 137 26.61 -10.51 -17.20
N SER A 138 25.62 -9.90 -17.86
CA SER A 138 25.74 -9.16 -19.12
C SER A 138 25.40 -7.67 -18.94
N THR A 139 25.47 -6.85 -19.99
CA THR A 139 25.09 -5.42 -19.91
C THR A 139 23.68 -5.23 -20.46
N LEU A 140 22.76 -4.83 -19.61
CA LEU A 140 21.38 -4.46 -19.94
C LEU A 140 21.11 -3.07 -19.37
N ASP A 141 20.55 -2.19 -20.18
CA ASP A 141 20.02 -0.89 -19.77
C ASP A 141 18.50 -0.89 -20.04
N VAL A 142 17.72 -0.70 -18.97
CA VAL A 142 16.25 -0.66 -18.96
C VAL A 142 15.82 0.73 -18.53
N GLU A 143 14.79 1.25 -19.18
CA GLU A 143 14.12 2.50 -18.85
C GLU A 143 12.67 2.19 -18.49
N ILE A 144 12.18 2.74 -17.37
CA ILE A 144 10.78 2.57 -16.95
C ILE A 144 10.06 3.91 -17.11
N TYR A 145 8.93 3.88 -17.82
CA TYR A 145 8.10 5.05 -18.07
C TYR A 145 6.73 4.90 -17.43
N VAL A 146 6.16 6.00 -16.96
CA VAL A 146 4.74 6.11 -16.52
C VAL A 146 4.11 7.24 -17.31
N GLY A 147 3.04 6.96 -18.06
CA GLY A 147 2.38 7.96 -18.92
C GLY A 147 3.32 8.63 -19.93
N GLY A 148 4.39 7.94 -20.35
CA GLY A 148 5.42 8.45 -21.26
C GLY A 148 6.49 9.34 -20.61
N VAL A 149 6.52 9.44 -19.28
CA VAL A 149 7.57 10.14 -18.51
C VAL A 149 8.54 9.13 -17.92
N LEU A 150 9.84 9.29 -18.21
CA LEU A 150 10.90 8.43 -17.67
C LEU A 150 10.99 8.59 -16.15
N GLN A 151 10.79 7.49 -15.43
CA GLN A 151 10.86 7.46 -13.97
C GLN A 151 12.25 7.06 -13.48
N CYS A 152 12.82 6.03 -14.08
CA CYS A 152 14.10 5.47 -13.65
C CYS A 152 14.79 4.72 -14.79
N THR A 153 16.09 4.47 -14.59
CA THR A 153 16.92 3.66 -15.47
C THR A 153 17.65 2.61 -14.64
N LEU A 154 17.63 1.36 -15.07
CA LEU A 154 18.32 0.25 -14.41
C LEU A 154 19.42 -0.28 -15.33
N SER A 155 20.63 -0.42 -14.80
CA SER A 155 21.75 -0.99 -15.55
C SER A 155 22.42 -2.15 -14.83
N THR A 156 22.53 -3.30 -15.49
CA THR A 156 23.29 -4.45 -14.93
C THR A 156 24.81 -4.27 -15.05
N TYR A 157 25.29 -3.25 -15.78
CA TYR A 157 26.73 -2.94 -15.87
C TYR A 157 27.23 -2.20 -14.62
N TYR A 158 26.35 -1.41 -14.01
CA TYR A 158 26.60 -0.67 -12.78
C TYR A 158 25.77 -1.33 -11.67
N ASP A 159 26.27 -2.47 -11.17
CA ASP A 159 25.70 -3.37 -10.13
C ASP A 159 25.48 -2.68 -8.75
N THR A 160 24.89 -1.50 -8.76
CA THR A 160 24.67 -0.57 -7.66
C THR A 160 23.32 0.14 -7.74
N ASP A 161 22.58 -0.02 -8.85
CA ASP A 161 21.23 0.50 -8.95
C ASP A 161 20.32 -0.41 -8.11
N GLY A 162 19.71 0.16 -7.06
CA GLY A 162 18.63 -0.51 -6.34
C GLY A 162 17.43 -0.78 -7.26
N PRO A 163 16.41 -1.50 -6.78
CA PRO A 163 15.17 -1.63 -7.54
C PRO A 163 14.59 -0.24 -7.85
N CYS A 164 13.92 -0.14 -8.99
CA CYS A 164 13.14 1.02 -9.35
C CYS A 164 11.74 0.87 -8.76
N GLU A 165 11.39 1.78 -7.86
CA GLU A 165 10.09 1.80 -7.17
C GLU A 165 9.17 2.87 -7.77
N ILE A 166 7.97 2.48 -8.20
CA ILE A 166 6.94 3.36 -8.75
C ILE A 166 5.67 3.23 -7.93
N SER A 167 5.24 4.29 -7.25
CA SER A 167 4.11 4.24 -6.32
C SER A 167 2.73 4.11 -6.96
N SER A 168 2.58 4.39 -8.26
CA SER A 168 1.28 4.29 -8.95
C SER A 168 1.39 4.42 -10.48
N GLY A 169 0.40 3.90 -11.19
CA GLY A 169 0.17 4.09 -12.62
C GLY A 169 0.73 2.98 -13.51
N ASP A 170 0.20 2.87 -14.73
CA ASP A 170 0.68 1.92 -15.73
C ASP A 170 2.16 2.14 -16.04
N ILE A 171 2.94 1.06 -16.02
CA ILE A 171 4.36 1.10 -16.35
C ILE A 171 4.62 0.60 -17.77
N GLU A 172 5.53 1.27 -18.46
CA GLU A 172 6.08 0.83 -19.73
C GLU A 172 7.55 0.47 -19.52
N VAL A 173 7.87 -0.81 -19.74
CA VAL A 173 9.24 -1.33 -19.63
C VAL A 173 9.89 -1.23 -21.00
N TYR A 174 10.88 -0.35 -21.11
CA TYR A 174 11.62 -0.11 -22.34
C TYR A 174 13.05 -0.60 -22.22
N VAL A 175 13.54 -1.32 -23.22
CA VAL A 175 14.95 -1.73 -23.26
C VAL A 175 15.70 -0.86 -24.26
N ASP A 176 16.63 -0.06 -23.73
CA ASP A 176 17.50 0.80 -24.53
C ASP A 176 18.70 0.01 -25.08
N TYR A 177 19.27 -0.89 -24.28
CA TYR A 177 20.47 -1.63 -24.68
C TYR A 177 20.59 -3.01 -24.02
N CYS A 178 20.80 -4.08 -24.81
CA CYS A 178 21.24 -5.40 -24.30
C CYS A 178 22.51 -5.83 -25.04
N SER A 179 23.54 -6.26 -24.31
CA SER A 179 24.75 -6.87 -24.88
C SER A 179 25.28 -7.99 -24.00
N TRP A 180 25.72 -9.08 -24.63
CA TRP A 180 26.12 -10.33 -23.96
C TRP A 180 27.59 -10.67 -24.25
N TYR A 181 28.27 -11.26 -23.26
CA TYR A 181 29.65 -11.75 -23.40
C TYR A 181 29.69 -13.29 -23.37
N CYS A 182 30.03 -13.92 -24.49
CA CYS A 182 30.21 -15.38 -24.54
C CYS A 182 31.54 -15.78 -23.88
N GLY A 183 31.49 -16.35 -22.67
CA GLY A 183 32.64 -16.99 -22.04
C GLY A 183 33.09 -18.24 -22.81
N TYR A 184 34.39 -18.56 -22.75
CA TYR A 184 35.01 -19.70 -23.47
C TYR A 184 34.47 -21.10 -23.04
N TYR A 185 33.60 -21.14 -22.03
CA TYR A 185 32.95 -22.33 -21.50
C TYR A 185 31.43 -22.10 -21.39
N GLY A 186 30.72 -22.06 -22.52
CA GLY A 186 29.33 -22.54 -22.64
C GLY A 186 28.21 -22.02 -21.74
N ASP A 187 28.45 -21.10 -20.80
CA ASP A 187 27.41 -20.63 -19.88
C ASP A 187 26.58 -19.54 -20.56
N SER A 188 25.37 -19.90 -21.00
CA SER A 188 24.30 -18.95 -21.29
C SER A 188 23.80 -18.39 -19.97
N THR A 189 23.95 -17.09 -19.76
CA THR A 189 23.30 -16.41 -18.64
C THR A 189 22.16 -15.61 -19.24
N ASP A 190 20.94 -16.08 -19.00
CA ASP A 190 19.75 -15.33 -19.38
C ASP A 190 19.68 -14.08 -18.50
N THR A 191 19.25 -12.98 -19.11
CA THR A 191 19.05 -11.70 -18.43
C THR A 191 17.59 -11.60 -18.07
N PHE A 192 17.30 -11.40 -16.79
CA PHE A 192 15.93 -11.29 -16.28
C PHE A 192 15.67 -9.87 -15.80
N ILE A 193 14.53 -9.33 -16.22
CA ILE A 193 13.89 -8.18 -15.59
C ILE A 193 12.80 -8.78 -14.71
N SER A 194 12.88 -8.55 -13.41
CA SER A 194 11.86 -8.97 -12.45
C SER A 194 10.98 -7.77 -12.16
N VAL A 195 9.68 -7.90 -12.41
CA VAL A 195 8.68 -6.89 -12.11
C VAL A 195 7.80 -7.43 -11.01
N SER A 196 7.75 -6.70 -9.91
CA SER A 196 6.87 -6.98 -8.78
C SER A 196 5.87 -5.85 -8.61
N TYR A 197 4.69 -6.16 -8.08
CA TYR A 197 3.66 -5.19 -7.69
C TYR A 197 3.16 -5.61 -6.30
N GLY A 198 3.07 -4.67 -5.35
CA GLY A 198 2.69 -5.00 -3.97
C GLY A 198 3.59 -6.06 -3.31
N GLY A 199 4.88 -6.11 -3.68
CA GLY A 199 5.83 -7.12 -3.17
C GLY A 199 5.75 -8.52 -3.83
N SER A 200 4.74 -8.78 -4.66
CA SER A 200 4.58 -10.05 -5.38
C SER A 200 5.19 -9.99 -6.78
N LEU A 201 5.92 -11.03 -7.20
CA LEU A 201 6.50 -11.12 -8.55
C LEU A 201 5.37 -11.37 -9.57
N VAL A 202 5.04 -10.34 -10.35
CA VAL A 202 3.95 -10.39 -11.33
C VAL A 202 4.43 -10.71 -12.74
N GLU A 203 5.67 -10.33 -13.10
CA GLU A 203 6.23 -10.69 -14.40
C GLU A 203 7.74 -10.92 -14.36
N THR A 204 8.19 -11.91 -15.15
CA THR A 204 9.61 -12.13 -15.43
C THR A 204 9.85 -11.99 -16.93
N LEU A 205 10.42 -10.86 -17.32
CA LEU A 205 10.67 -10.58 -18.73
C LEU A 205 12.06 -11.07 -19.12
N THR A 206 12.13 -11.82 -20.22
CA THR A 206 13.38 -12.33 -20.78
C THR A 206 13.57 -11.76 -22.18
N GLN A 207 14.60 -10.92 -22.39
CA GLN A 207 14.76 -10.25 -23.69
C GLN A 207 15.96 -10.73 -24.53
N CYS A 208 16.79 -11.65 -24.03
CA CYS A 208 17.97 -12.12 -24.77
C CYS A 208 18.04 -13.67 -24.84
N SER A 209 17.08 -14.33 -25.53
CA SER A 209 17.04 -15.80 -25.72
C SER A 209 17.86 -16.30 -26.93
N TYR A 210 18.70 -17.32 -26.74
CA TYR A 210 19.59 -17.91 -27.76
C TYR A 210 18.86 -18.73 -28.84
N SER A 211 19.31 -18.65 -30.11
CA SER A 211 19.03 -19.68 -31.13
C SER A 211 20.30 -20.44 -31.51
N THR A 212 20.21 -21.77 -31.50
CA THR A 212 21.31 -22.72 -31.66
C THR A 212 21.92 -22.74 -33.06
N TYR A 213 22.74 -21.76 -33.43
CA TYR A 213 23.70 -21.93 -34.51
C TYR A 213 25.06 -21.31 -34.16
N SER A 214 25.99 -22.22 -33.87
CA SER A 214 27.43 -22.05 -33.68
C SER A 214 28.06 -20.87 -34.43
N SER A 215 28.37 -19.81 -33.70
CA SER A 215 29.51 -18.86 -33.81
C SER A 215 29.07 -17.50 -33.28
N CYS A 216 29.70 -16.99 -32.20
CA CYS A 216 29.28 -15.75 -31.54
C CYS A 216 29.24 -14.60 -32.56
N ASN A 217 28.05 -14.06 -32.81
CA ASN A 217 27.86 -12.81 -33.53
C ASN A 217 27.25 -11.78 -32.56
N TRP A 218 27.78 -10.56 -32.62
CA TRP A 218 27.29 -9.39 -31.91
C TRP A 218 25.91 -9.04 -32.48
N TYR A 219 24.84 -9.31 -31.74
CA TYR A 219 23.50 -8.88 -32.12
C TYR A 219 23.23 -7.51 -31.51
N TRP A 220 22.96 -6.55 -32.38
CA TRP A 220 22.33 -5.29 -32.01
C TRP A 220 20.84 -5.57 -31.92
N LEU A 221 20.23 -5.39 -30.75
CA LEU A 221 18.79 -5.24 -30.67
C LEU A 221 18.44 -3.78 -31.02
N TYR A 222 17.31 -3.63 -31.70
CA TYR A 222 16.71 -2.32 -31.87
C TYR A 222 16.05 -1.96 -30.54
N PRO A 223 16.33 -0.77 -29.98
CA PRO A 223 15.71 -0.36 -28.74
C PRO A 223 14.19 -0.24 -28.95
N GLY A 224 13.42 -0.61 -27.92
CA GLY A 224 11.98 -0.69 -28.04
C GLY A 224 11.27 -1.09 -26.75
N THR A 225 9.97 -0.80 -26.70
CA THR A 225 9.06 -1.21 -25.64
C THR A 225 8.96 -2.73 -25.59
N LEU A 226 9.24 -3.30 -24.44
CA LEU A 226 9.15 -4.74 -24.19
C LEU A 226 7.73 -5.12 -23.80
N THR A 227 7.13 -4.39 -22.86
CA THR A 227 5.75 -4.57 -22.41
C THR A 227 5.18 -3.27 -21.84
N THR A 228 3.86 -3.20 -21.76
CA THR A 228 3.11 -2.22 -20.97
C THR A 228 2.26 -3.00 -19.99
N LEU A 229 2.49 -2.76 -18.71
CA LEU A 229 1.79 -3.40 -17.62
C LEU A 229 0.76 -2.41 -17.09
N LEU A 230 -0.51 -2.81 -17.16
CA LEU A 230 -1.61 -2.03 -16.62
C LEU A 230 -1.70 -2.29 -15.12
N GLU A 231 -1.70 -1.23 -14.33
CA GLU A 231 -1.80 -1.35 -12.88
C GLU A 231 -3.05 -2.15 -12.49
N SER A 232 -4.19 -1.85 -13.12
CA SER A 232 -5.46 -2.54 -12.92
C SER A 232 -5.46 -4.05 -13.23
N SER A 233 -4.41 -4.59 -13.87
CA SER A 233 -4.30 -6.03 -14.15
C SER A 233 -3.56 -6.81 -13.07
N TYR A 234 -2.99 -6.11 -12.09
CA TYR A 234 -2.20 -6.70 -10.99
C TYR A 234 -2.53 -6.07 -9.63
N ALA A 235 -3.30 -4.99 -9.66
CA ALA A 235 -3.86 -4.28 -8.53
C ALA A 235 -5.29 -4.76 -8.28
N VAL A 236 -5.48 -6.04 -7.97
CA VAL A 236 -6.64 -6.37 -7.13
C VAL A 236 -6.20 -6.10 -5.70
N VAL A 237 -6.18 -4.80 -5.40
CA VAL A 237 -6.04 -4.24 -4.07
C VAL A 237 -7.45 -4.32 -3.49
N TRP A 238 -7.65 -5.25 -2.56
CA TRP A 238 -8.96 -5.50 -2.01
C TRP A 238 -9.19 -4.50 -0.89
N SER A 239 -9.90 -3.41 -1.20
CA SER A 239 -10.22 -2.45 -0.15
C SER A 239 -10.94 -3.15 1.01
N ASP A 240 -10.84 -2.62 2.24
CA ASP A 240 -11.45 -3.24 3.43
C ASP A 240 -12.94 -3.49 3.25
N ALA A 241 -13.60 -2.58 2.53
CA ALA A 241 -15.02 -2.68 2.20
C ALA A 241 -15.32 -3.89 1.30
N SER A 242 -14.44 -4.18 0.34
CA SER A 242 -14.54 -5.33 -0.54
C SER A 242 -14.20 -6.63 0.20
N GLU A 243 -13.14 -6.64 1.02
CA GLU A 243 -12.81 -7.80 1.85
C GLU A 243 -13.91 -8.15 2.83
N THR A 244 -14.47 -7.13 3.49
CA THR A 244 -15.64 -7.29 4.36
C THR A 244 -16.84 -7.86 3.59
N GLU A 245 -17.06 -7.45 2.34
CA GLU A 245 -18.14 -7.98 1.50
C GLU A 245 -17.87 -9.43 1.07
N CYS A 246 -16.61 -9.76 0.76
CA CYS A 246 -16.13 -11.07 0.34
C CYS A 246 -15.90 -12.04 1.50
N GLY A 247 -15.89 -11.53 2.74
CA GLY A 247 -15.80 -12.30 3.97
C GLY A 247 -14.37 -12.62 4.43
N THR A 248 -13.38 -11.88 3.95
CA THR A 248 -11.98 -11.95 4.38
C THR A 248 -11.64 -10.89 5.43
N ASP A 249 -10.45 -10.98 6.04
CA ASP A 249 -10.01 -10.12 7.14
C ASP A 249 -9.17 -8.94 6.61
N PRO A 250 -9.67 -7.68 6.67
CA PRO A 250 -9.05 -6.53 6.01
C PRO A 250 -7.70 -6.08 6.60
N VAL A 251 -7.27 -6.70 7.70
CA VAL A 251 -6.00 -6.40 8.38
C VAL A 251 -5.00 -7.57 8.28
N ASP A 252 -5.31 -8.62 7.51
CA ASP A 252 -4.47 -9.80 7.34
C ASP A 252 -4.23 -10.09 5.85
N SER A 253 -3.13 -9.56 5.32
CA SER A 253 -2.67 -9.74 3.93
C SER A 253 -2.54 -11.20 3.44
N SER A 254 -2.68 -12.18 4.34
CA SER A 254 -2.71 -13.61 3.97
C SER A 254 -4.12 -14.17 3.78
N ASP A 255 -5.15 -13.43 4.17
CA ASP A 255 -6.56 -13.74 4.01
C ASP A 255 -7.16 -12.82 2.94
N THR A 256 -6.85 -13.08 1.67
CA THR A 256 -7.36 -12.30 0.54
C THR A 256 -8.55 -13.01 -0.13
N PRO A 257 -9.52 -12.29 -0.72
CA PRO A 257 -10.60 -12.91 -1.48
C PRO A 257 -10.08 -13.78 -2.63
N THR A 258 -10.82 -14.84 -2.95
CA THR A 258 -10.55 -15.66 -4.15
C THR A 258 -11.13 -14.96 -5.36
N ASP A 259 -10.32 -14.83 -6.41
CA ASP A 259 -10.66 -14.20 -7.70
C ASP A 259 -9.99 -15.03 -8.80
N THR A 260 -10.76 -15.97 -9.35
CA THR A 260 -10.25 -17.02 -10.23
C THR A 260 -9.90 -16.49 -11.63
N ASP A 261 -10.63 -15.49 -12.14
CA ASP A 261 -10.40 -14.90 -13.46
C ASP A 261 -9.59 -13.58 -13.42
N GLY A 262 -9.41 -12.99 -12.24
CA GLY A 262 -8.63 -11.78 -12.03
C GLY A 262 -9.37 -10.49 -12.39
N ASP A 263 -10.71 -10.48 -12.37
CA ASP A 263 -11.51 -9.31 -12.74
C ASP A 263 -11.77 -8.33 -11.58
N GLY A 264 -11.35 -8.69 -10.37
CA GLY A 264 -11.51 -7.91 -9.15
C GLY A 264 -12.87 -8.07 -8.47
N LEU A 265 -13.63 -9.13 -8.80
CA LEU A 265 -14.82 -9.57 -8.09
C LEU A 265 -14.53 -10.90 -7.41
N CYS A 266 -14.94 -11.05 -6.15
CA CYS A 266 -14.67 -12.29 -5.45
C CYS A 266 -15.63 -13.41 -5.85
N ASP A 267 -15.06 -14.60 -6.08
CA ASP A 267 -15.70 -15.84 -6.52
C ASP A 267 -16.95 -16.21 -5.73
N ASP A 268 -16.93 -15.98 -4.41
CA ASP A 268 -17.95 -16.50 -3.50
C ASP A 268 -19.23 -15.64 -3.48
N ILE A 269 -19.14 -14.34 -3.81
CA ILE A 269 -20.20 -13.36 -3.51
C ILE A 269 -20.47 -12.38 -4.66
N GLN A 270 -19.43 -11.85 -5.30
CA GLN A 270 -19.55 -10.75 -6.25
C GLN A 270 -19.53 -11.22 -7.69
N ASP A 271 -18.78 -12.29 -7.97
CA ASP A 271 -18.64 -12.82 -9.31
C ASP A 271 -19.75 -13.83 -9.66
N SER A 272 -20.28 -13.70 -10.87
CA SER A 272 -21.29 -14.59 -11.45
C SER A 272 -20.73 -15.56 -12.48
N ASP A 273 -19.47 -15.41 -12.89
CA ASP A 273 -18.76 -16.19 -13.91
C ASP A 273 -17.27 -16.23 -13.53
N ASN A 274 -16.94 -17.07 -12.53
CA ASN A 274 -15.65 -17.07 -11.82
C ASN A 274 -14.44 -17.39 -12.69
N ASP A 275 -14.62 -17.94 -13.89
CA ASP A 275 -13.51 -18.26 -14.79
C ASP A 275 -13.61 -17.60 -16.17
N ASN A 276 -14.63 -16.74 -16.35
CA ASN A 276 -14.86 -15.92 -17.53
C ASN A 276 -14.92 -16.71 -18.84
N ASP A 277 -15.44 -17.93 -18.78
CA ASP A 277 -15.58 -18.81 -19.93
C ASP A 277 -16.82 -18.47 -20.79
N GLY A 278 -17.69 -17.60 -20.25
CA GLY A 278 -18.91 -17.11 -20.87
C GLY A 278 -20.19 -17.74 -20.35
N PHE A 279 -20.09 -18.71 -19.43
CA PHE A 279 -21.23 -19.32 -18.74
C PHE A 279 -21.24 -18.92 -17.27
N SER A 280 -22.43 -18.66 -16.72
CA SER A 280 -22.50 -18.28 -15.31
C SER A 280 -22.25 -19.48 -14.40
N ASN A 281 -21.74 -19.21 -13.19
CA ASN A 281 -21.62 -20.17 -12.09
C ASN A 281 -22.90 -20.99 -11.87
N ALA A 282 -24.06 -20.38 -12.11
CA ALA A 282 -25.36 -21.03 -11.99
C ALA A 282 -25.64 -21.97 -13.17
N ASP A 283 -25.31 -21.56 -14.40
CA ASP A 283 -25.50 -22.37 -15.59
C ASP A 283 -24.59 -23.60 -15.52
N GLU A 284 -23.31 -23.45 -15.16
CA GLU A 284 -22.39 -24.58 -15.03
C GLU A 284 -22.85 -25.63 -14.00
N ALA A 285 -23.52 -25.19 -12.93
CA ALA A 285 -24.13 -26.08 -11.95
C ALA A 285 -25.38 -26.80 -12.48
N ASP A 286 -26.15 -26.14 -13.35
CA ASP A 286 -27.47 -26.59 -13.81
C ASP A 286 -27.44 -27.32 -15.17
N CYS A 287 -26.43 -27.11 -16.02
CA CYS A 287 -26.28 -27.74 -17.35
C CYS A 287 -26.08 -29.27 -17.30
N GLY A 288 -25.80 -29.84 -16.13
CA GLY A 288 -25.77 -31.29 -15.91
C GLY A 288 -24.52 -31.99 -16.46
N GLU A 289 -23.55 -31.25 -16.99
CA GLU A 289 -22.31 -31.79 -17.56
C GLU A 289 -21.13 -31.85 -16.57
N SER A 290 -21.34 -31.41 -15.32
CA SER A 290 -20.30 -31.36 -14.27
C SER A 290 -19.11 -30.47 -14.64
N ASN A 291 -19.40 -29.36 -15.32
CA ASN A 291 -18.46 -28.28 -15.60
C ASN A 291 -17.97 -27.62 -14.31
N SER A 292 -16.82 -26.99 -14.41
CA SER A 292 -16.11 -26.41 -13.28
C SER A 292 -16.02 -24.91 -13.46
N ASN A 293 -16.70 -24.19 -12.57
CA ASN A 293 -16.71 -22.73 -12.50
C ASN A 293 -15.39 -22.10 -12.01
N THR A 294 -14.28 -22.74 -12.30
CA THR A 294 -12.95 -22.30 -11.88
C THR A 294 -11.91 -22.61 -12.94
N SER A 295 -12.33 -22.89 -14.16
CA SER A 295 -11.49 -23.32 -15.28
C SER A 295 -12.14 -22.94 -16.61
N ASP A 296 -11.60 -21.89 -17.22
CA ASP A 296 -11.96 -21.40 -18.57
C ASP A 296 -11.96 -22.44 -19.70
N ALA A 297 -11.29 -23.57 -19.47
CA ALA A 297 -11.22 -24.70 -20.40
C ALA A 297 -12.36 -25.72 -20.25
N ASP A 298 -13.26 -25.56 -19.29
CA ASP A 298 -14.29 -26.53 -18.89
C ASP A 298 -15.72 -25.96 -18.94
N TYR A 299 -16.11 -25.41 -20.08
CA TYR A 299 -17.44 -24.84 -20.31
C TYR A 299 -18.53 -25.86 -20.70
N PRO A 300 -19.81 -25.58 -20.39
CA PRO A 300 -20.96 -26.35 -20.88
C PRO A 300 -21.02 -26.47 -22.41
N THR A 301 -21.54 -27.59 -22.90
CA THR A 301 -21.84 -27.74 -24.34
C THR A 301 -22.99 -26.81 -24.74
N ASP A 302 -22.76 -26.00 -25.77
CA ASP A 302 -23.72 -25.09 -26.41
C ASP A 302 -23.56 -25.25 -27.93
N THR A 303 -24.47 -26.03 -28.53
CA THR A 303 -24.35 -26.52 -29.90
C THR A 303 -24.64 -25.42 -30.94
N ASP A 304 -25.54 -24.49 -30.67
CA ASP A 304 -25.89 -23.39 -31.58
C ASP A 304 -25.22 -22.04 -31.25
N ALA A 305 -24.52 -21.98 -30.10
CA ALA A 305 -23.74 -20.85 -29.58
C ALA A 305 -24.59 -19.61 -29.25
N ASP A 306 -25.80 -19.80 -28.71
CA ASP A 306 -26.68 -18.71 -28.28
C ASP A 306 -26.46 -18.23 -26.83
N GLY A 307 -25.62 -18.95 -26.07
CA GLY A 307 -25.28 -18.66 -24.68
C GLY A 307 -26.13 -19.42 -23.65
N VAL A 308 -26.96 -20.36 -24.09
CA VAL A 308 -27.65 -21.34 -23.24
C VAL A 308 -27.08 -22.72 -23.57
N CYS A 309 -26.69 -23.48 -22.56
CA CYS A 309 -26.19 -24.83 -22.79
C CYS A 309 -27.30 -25.79 -23.23
N ASP A 310 -26.94 -26.85 -23.95
CA ASP A 310 -27.84 -27.93 -24.41
C ASP A 310 -28.65 -28.58 -23.25
N GLY A 311 -28.15 -28.47 -22.00
CA GLY A 311 -28.85 -28.97 -20.81
C GLY A 311 -30.06 -28.11 -20.37
N LEU A 312 -30.09 -26.85 -20.78
CA LEU A 312 -31.08 -25.82 -20.41
C LEU A 312 -31.80 -25.19 -21.61
N ASP A 313 -31.34 -25.46 -22.83
CA ASP A 313 -31.99 -25.08 -24.08
C ASP A 313 -33.08 -26.10 -24.48
N ASP A 314 -34.08 -25.63 -25.23
CA ASP A 314 -35.18 -26.45 -25.78
C ASP A 314 -35.02 -26.63 -27.32
N ASP A 315 -33.99 -26.06 -27.96
CA ASP A 315 -33.72 -26.05 -29.42
C ASP A 315 -32.20 -26.07 -29.70
N ASP A 316 -31.49 -27.11 -29.26
CA ASP A 316 -30.00 -27.15 -29.14
C ASP A 316 -29.24 -26.83 -30.46
N ASP A 317 -29.85 -27.00 -31.64
CA ASP A 317 -29.23 -26.73 -32.94
C ASP A 317 -29.68 -25.41 -33.62
N GLY A 318 -30.59 -24.68 -32.96
CA GLY A 318 -31.10 -23.39 -33.39
C GLY A 318 -31.86 -23.42 -34.73
N ASP A 319 -32.35 -24.58 -35.18
CA ASP A 319 -33.09 -24.69 -36.45
C ASP A 319 -34.54 -24.18 -36.37
N GLY A 320 -35.03 -23.94 -35.15
CA GLY A 320 -36.35 -23.45 -34.82
C GLY A 320 -37.36 -24.56 -34.51
N THR A 321 -36.89 -25.77 -34.22
CA THR A 321 -37.70 -26.96 -33.95
C THR A 321 -37.29 -27.55 -32.60
N VAL A 322 -38.15 -27.35 -31.59
CA VAL A 322 -37.83 -27.82 -30.23
C VAL A 322 -37.41 -29.30 -30.17
N ASP A 323 -36.44 -29.64 -29.33
CA ASP A 323 -35.77 -30.96 -29.29
C ASP A 323 -36.75 -32.12 -29.12
N THR A 324 -37.81 -31.86 -28.34
CA THR A 324 -38.86 -32.84 -28.08
C THR A 324 -39.64 -33.26 -29.32
N ASP A 325 -39.63 -32.42 -30.36
CA ASP A 325 -40.27 -32.62 -31.66
C ASP A 325 -39.26 -32.75 -32.82
N ASP A 326 -37.95 -32.63 -32.57
CA ASP A 326 -36.89 -32.76 -33.59
C ASP A 326 -36.44 -34.21 -33.83
N ALA A 327 -36.23 -34.57 -35.10
CA ALA A 327 -35.62 -35.83 -35.51
C ALA A 327 -34.08 -35.85 -35.41
N PHE A 328 -33.45 -34.67 -35.40
CA PHE A 328 -32.03 -34.39 -35.27
C PHE A 328 -31.85 -33.19 -34.33
N PRO A 329 -32.01 -33.36 -33.01
CA PRO A 329 -31.97 -32.25 -32.05
C PRO A 329 -30.58 -31.62 -31.84
N LEU A 330 -29.59 -31.85 -32.71
CA LEU A 330 -28.19 -31.41 -32.58
C LEU A 330 -27.56 -31.18 -33.96
#